data_AF-A0A8K0K135-F1
#
_entry.id   AF-A0A8K0K135-F1
#
_cell.length_a   1.000
_cell.length_b   1.000
_cell.length_c   1.000
_cell.angle_alpha   90.00
_cell.angle_beta   90.00
_cell.angle_gamma   90.00
#
_symmetry.space_group_name_H-M   'P 1'
#
loop_
_entity.id
_entity.type
_entity.pdbx_description
1 polymer ?
#
loop_
_entity_poly.entity_id
_entity_poly.type
_entity_poly.pdbx_seq_one_letter_code
_entity_poly.pdbx_strand_id
1 'polypeptide(L)'
;MFFPTSRVIIHHFKPVAVFHRTIKSSVFSNVAETDDGTCFVCWHPERKFPYKYTRPLPQPTEKSAELTNSPLKSKEASDVYQVFKEKTPEAVREELMKITHTTKHRWFPRSRDKYAKKTPRDREYL
;
A
#
# COMPACT_ATOMS: atom_id res chain seq x y z
N MET A 1 -10.55 30.28 -62.18
CA MET A 1 -9.86 30.22 -60.88
C MET A 1 -9.52 28.76 -60.62
N PHE A 2 -8.25 28.38 -60.76
CA PHE A 2 -7.77 27.01 -60.55
C PHE A 2 -7.17 26.90 -59.15
N PHE A 3 -7.70 26.00 -58.32
CA PHE A 3 -7.08 25.61 -57.06
C PHE A 3 -6.25 24.34 -57.28
N PRO A 4 -4.94 24.31 -56.99
CA PRO A 4 -4.19 23.06 -57.00
C PRO A 4 -4.42 22.33 -55.67
N THR A 5 -5.06 21.16 -55.73
CA THR A 5 -5.14 20.23 -54.60
C THR A 5 -3.79 19.55 -54.41
N SER A 6 -3.12 19.83 -53.29
CA SER A 6 -1.90 19.14 -52.88
C SER A 6 -2.19 17.68 -52.54
N ARG A 7 -1.52 16.77 -53.26
CA ARG A 7 -1.56 15.32 -53.02
C ARG A 7 -0.66 15.01 -51.81
N VAL A 8 -1.24 14.61 -50.68
CA VAL A 8 -0.48 14.12 -49.52
C VAL A 8 -0.05 12.68 -49.81
N ILE A 9 1.26 12.46 -49.93
CA ILE A 9 1.86 11.13 -50.10
C ILE A 9 1.98 10.50 -48.72
N ILE A 10 1.08 9.57 -48.42
CA ILE A 10 1.18 8.72 -47.23
C ILE A 10 2.25 7.67 -47.55
N HIS A 11 3.47 7.87 -47.04
CA HIS A 11 4.52 6.87 -47.12
C HIS A 11 4.10 5.61 -46.34
N HIS A 12 3.91 4.51 -47.05
CA HIS A 12 3.73 3.18 -46.45
C HIS A 12 4.98 2.79 -45.67
N PHE A 13 4.86 2.77 -44.34
CA PHE A 13 5.90 2.31 -43.42
C PHE A 13 5.99 0.78 -43.48
N LYS A 14 7.10 0.23 -43.96
CA LYS A 14 7.38 -1.21 -43.88
C LYS A 14 8.02 -1.51 -42.53
N PRO A 15 7.47 -2.41 -41.69
CA PRO A 15 8.11 -2.78 -40.44
C PRO A 15 9.34 -3.66 -40.75
N VAL A 16 10.53 -3.14 -40.46
CA VAL A 16 11.76 -3.94 -40.41
C VAL A 16 11.75 -4.72 -39.10
N ALA A 17 11.72 -6.05 -39.19
CA ALA A 17 11.74 -6.92 -38.03
C ALA A 17 13.14 -6.96 -37.42
N VAL A 18 13.38 -6.16 -36.38
CA VAL A 18 14.56 -6.28 -35.53
C VAL A 18 14.21 -7.18 -34.35
N PHE A 19 14.74 -8.40 -34.38
CA PHE A 19 14.45 -9.45 -33.41
C PHE A 19 15.27 -9.22 -32.12
N HIS A 20 14.73 -8.46 -31.17
CA HIS A 20 15.36 -8.31 -29.86
C HIS A 20 15.00 -9.49 -28.95
N ARG A 21 16.02 -10.18 -28.43
CA ARG A 21 15.91 -11.25 -27.42
C ARG A 21 15.03 -10.78 -26.25
N THR A 22 13.86 -11.38 -26.11
CA THR A 22 12.91 -11.08 -25.05
C THR A 22 13.38 -11.70 -23.73
N ILE A 23 14.01 -10.92 -22.86
CA ILE A 23 14.13 -11.29 -21.45
C ILE A 23 12.74 -11.14 -20.84
N LYS A 24 12.10 -12.26 -20.48
CA LYS A 24 10.80 -12.28 -19.78
C LYS A 24 10.98 -11.75 -18.35
N SER A 25 10.95 -10.43 -18.16
CA SER A 25 10.69 -9.81 -16.85
C SER A 25 9.24 -9.33 -16.81
N SER A 26 8.49 -9.70 -15.77
CA SER A 26 7.02 -9.57 -15.75
C SER A 26 6.49 -8.16 -15.48
N VAL A 27 7.28 -7.11 -15.66
CA VAL A 27 6.83 -5.75 -15.36
C VAL A 27 7.48 -4.72 -16.30
N PHE A 28 6.72 -4.41 -17.36
CA PHE A 28 6.81 -3.24 -18.26
C PHE A 28 7.92 -3.24 -19.33
N SER A 29 7.58 -3.78 -20.50
CA SER A 29 8.36 -3.64 -21.73
C SER A 29 7.76 -2.58 -22.67
N ASN A 30 7.59 -1.35 -22.19
CA ASN A 30 7.24 -0.20 -23.03
C ASN A 30 8.37 0.83 -22.95
N VAL A 31 9.54 0.43 -23.42
CA VAL A 31 10.67 1.33 -23.63
C VAL A 31 10.77 1.54 -25.13
N ALA A 32 10.68 2.78 -25.57
CA ALA A 32 10.89 3.19 -26.96
C ALA A 32 12.22 3.93 -27.06
N GLU A 33 12.88 3.78 -28.19
CA GLU A 33 14.02 4.61 -28.56
C GLU A 33 13.50 5.78 -29.39
N THR A 34 14.06 6.97 -29.21
CA THR A 34 13.74 8.14 -30.04
C THR A 34 14.34 7.95 -31.43
N ASP A 35 13.74 8.55 -32.47
CA ASP A 35 14.18 8.40 -33.87
C ASP A 35 15.67 8.73 -34.10
N ASP A 36 16.24 9.59 -33.26
CA ASP A 36 17.65 9.98 -33.30
C ASP A 36 18.61 9.01 -32.58
N GLY A 37 18.09 7.98 -31.89
CA GLY A 37 18.87 7.01 -31.12
C GLY A 37 19.59 7.57 -29.88
N THR A 38 19.28 8.81 -29.50
CA THR A 38 19.98 9.55 -28.43
C THR A 38 19.42 9.28 -27.04
N CYS A 39 18.16 8.87 -26.93
CA CYS A 39 17.51 8.65 -25.66
C CYS A 39 16.46 7.54 -25.70
N PHE A 40 16.25 6.93 -24.54
CA PHE A 40 15.21 5.93 -24.30
C PHE A 40 14.07 6.57 -23.53
N VAL A 41 12.84 6.36 -24.01
CA VAL A 41 11.60 6.83 -23.40
C VAL A 41 10.87 5.64 -22.78
N CYS A 42 10.50 5.75 -21.50
CA CYS A 42 9.77 4.69 -20.79
C CYS A 42 8.32 5.12 -20.54
N TRP A 43 7.35 4.36 -21.06
CA TRP A 43 5.93 4.56 -20.75
C TRP A 43 5.47 3.63 -19.64
N HIS A 44 5.23 4.19 -18.45
CA HIS A 44 4.84 3.44 -17.25
C HIS A 44 3.53 3.96 -16.63
N PRO A 45 2.35 3.67 -17.24
CA PRO A 45 1.07 4.06 -16.64
C PRO A 45 0.84 3.31 -15.32
N GLU A 46 0.16 3.96 -14.38
CA GLU A 46 -0.24 3.35 -13.11
C GLU A 46 -1.22 2.19 -13.35
N ARG A 47 -0.94 1.02 -12.75
CA ARG A 47 -1.79 -0.15 -12.86
C ARG A 47 -2.90 -0.10 -11.81
N LYS A 48 -4.15 -0.10 -12.25
CA LYS A 48 -5.31 -0.28 -11.35
C LYS A 48 -5.40 -1.73 -10.87
N PHE A 49 -5.70 -1.92 -9.59
CA PHE A 49 -5.93 -3.25 -9.03
C PHE A 49 -7.24 -3.86 -9.59
N PRO A 50 -7.23 -5.07 -10.17
CA PRO A 50 -8.44 -5.69 -10.72
C PRO A 50 -9.46 -6.04 -9.63
N TYR A 51 -10.72 -5.69 -9.85
CA TYR A 51 -11.81 -5.95 -8.89
C TYR A 51 -12.00 -7.45 -8.59
N LYS A 52 -11.73 -8.35 -9.55
CA LYS A 52 -11.88 -9.80 -9.37
C LYS A 52 -10.99 -10.40 -8.26
N TYR A 53 -9.95 -9.67 -7.84
CA TYR A 53 -9.02 -10.09 -6.80
C TYR A 53 -9.24 -9.35 -5.47
N THR A 54 -10.26 -8.49 -5.37
CA THR A 54 -10.66 -7.91 -4.09
C THR A 54 -11.55 -8.89 -3.32
N ARG A 55 -11.61 -8.71 -2.01
CA ARG A 55 -12.59 -9.40 -1.15
C ARG A 55 -13.63 -8.37 -0.69
N PRO A 56 -14.91 -8.76 -0.59
CA PRO A 56 -15.91 -7.88 0.00
C PRO A 56 -15.55 -7.58 1.45
N LEU A 57 -15.94 -6.40 1.93
CA LEU A 57 -15.83 -6.07 3.34
C LEU A 57 -16.72 -7.02 4.16
N PRO A 58 -16.26 -7.51 5.31
CA PRO A 58 -17.09 -8.36 6.15
C PRO A 58 -18.33 -7.59 6.60
N GLN A 59 -19.51 -8.20 6.44
CA GLN A 59 -20.73 -7.61 6.96
C GLN A 59 -20.69 -7.63 8.50
N PRO A 60 -21.26 -6.60 9.16
CA PRO A 60 -21.41 -6.63 10.60
C PRO A 60 -22.25 -7.85 10.98
N THR A 61 -21.63 -8.81 11.69
CA THR A 61 -22.34 -9.95 12.27
C THR A 61 -23.41 -9.47 13.23
N GLU A 62 -24.41 -10.30 13.55
CA GLU A 62 -25.47 -9.97 14.52
C GLU A 62 -24.92 -9.42 15.85
N LYS A 63 -23.73 -9.90 16.29
CA LYS A 63 -23.00 -9.38 17.46
C LYS A 63 -22.61 -7.90 17.39
N SER A 64 -22.41 -7.34 16.20
CA SER A 64 -22.13 -5.91 16.00
C SER A 64 -23.37 -5.12 15.57
N ALA A 65 -24.42 -5.77 15.08
CA ALA A 65 -25.72 -5.16 14.78
C ALA A 65 -26.61 -5.01 16.04
N GLU A 66 -26.48 -5.89 17.03
CA GLU A 66 -27.12 -5.74 18.35
C GLU A 66 -26.56 -4.56 19.16
N LEU A 67 -25.37 -4.05 18.80
CA LEU A 67 -24.73 -2.90 19.45
C LEU A 67 -25.32 -1.56 19.00
N THR A 68 -26.12 -1.52 17.93
CA THR A 68 -26.54 -0.25 17.30
C THR A 68 -27.97 0.20 17.61
N ASN A 69 -28.80 -0.61 18.29
CA ASN A 69 -30.19 -0.26 18.58
C ASN A 69 -30.54 -0.30 20.07
N SER A 70 -29.82 0.44 20.93
CA SER A 70 -30.28 0.67 22.30
C SER A 70 -29.84 2.04 22.85
N PRO A 71 -30.74 2.81 23.51
CA PRO A 71 -30.40 4.04 24.23
C PRO A 71 -29.49 3.81 25.46
N LEU A 72 -29.28 2.56 25.86
CA LEU A 72 -28.48 2.13 27.01
C LEU A 72 -27.13 1.57 26.55
N LYS A 73 -26.21 2.44 26.13
CA LYS A 73 -24.81 2.07 25.89
C LYS A 73 -24.06 1.90 27.23
N SER A 74 -24.22 0.75 27.86
CA SER A 74 -23.40 0.30 28.99
C SER A 74 -23.10 -1.21 28.96
N LYS A 75 -23.37 -1.89 27.83
CA LYS A 75 -23.10 -3.34 27.69
C LYS A 75 -21.60 -3.65 27.49
N GLU A 76 -20.84 -2.70 26.94
CA GLU A 76 -19.38 -2.80 26.79
C GLU A 76 -18.62 -2.61 28.12
N ALA A 77 -19.33 -2.21 29.19
CA ALA A 77 -18.68 -1.91 30.46
C ALA A 77 -17.87 -3.10 31.00
N SER A 78 -18.36 -4.33 30.82
CA SER A 78 -17.66 -5.53 31.29
C SER A 78 -16.28 -5.73 30.67
N ASP A 79 -16.15 -5.58 29.35
CA ASP A 79 -14.87 -5.67 28.64
C ASP A 79 -13.96 -4.49 28.98
N VAL A 80 -14.55 -3.29 29.11
CA VAL A 80 -13.83 -2.07 29.51
C VAL A 80 -13.25 -2.23 30.92
N TYR A 81 -14.01 -2.78 31.88
CA TYR A 81 -13.52 -3.05 33.23
C TYR A 81 -12.39 -4.09 33.26
N GLN A 82 -12.36 -5.05 32.34
CA GLN A 82 -11.26 -6.01 32.23
C GLN A 82 -9.95 -5.36 31.76
N VAL A 83 -10.03 -4.34 30.91
CA VAL A 83 -8.85 -3.59 30.44
C VAL A 83 -8.25 -2.75 31.57
N PHE A 84 -9.08 -2.15 32.41
CA PHE A 84 -8.63 -1.31 33.53
C PHE A 84 -8.20 -2.10 34.77
N LYS A 85 -8.42 -3.42 34.79
CA LYS A 85 -7.98 -4.26 35.91
C LYS A 85 -6.45 -4.30 35.92
N GLU A 86 -5.86 -4.04 37.09
CA GLU A 86 -4.42 -4.16 37.28
C GLU A 86 -3.97 -5.61 37.01
N LYS A 87 -3.09 -5.78 36.04
CA LYS A 87 -2.48 -7.07 35.66
C LYS A 87 -1.05 -7.11 36.15
N THR A 88 -0.55 -8.31 36.45
CA THR A 88 0.87 -8.49 36.76
C THR A 88 1.73 -8.11 35.56
N PRO A 89 2.94 -7.57 35.78
CA PRO A 89 3.81 -7.16 34.68
C PRO A 89 4.21 -8.35 33.80
N GLU A 90 4.25 -9.59 34.31
CA GLU A 90 4.43 -10.78 33.48
C GLU A 90 3.26 -11.01 32.52
N ALA A 91 2.02 -10.94 33.01
CA ALA A 91 0.83 -11.16 32.21
C ALA A 91 0.70 -10.12 31.08
N VAL A 92 0.98 -8.85 31.39
CA VAL A 92 0.98 -7.77 30.38
C VAL A 92 2.01 -8.05 29.28
N ARG A 93 3.22 -8.48 29.64
CA ARG A 93 4.26 -8.80 28.66
C ARG A 93 3.86 -9.97 27.76
N GLU A 94 3.23 -11.01 28.31
CA GLU A 94 2.75 -12.15 27.54
C GLU A 94 1.62 -11.79 26.57
N GLU A 95 0.66 -10.97 27.01
CA GLU A 95 -0.41 -10.46 26.15
C GLU A 95 0.16 -9.62 25.00
N LEU A 96 1.08 -8.69 25.32
CA LEU A 96 1.75 -7.86 24.32
C LEU A 96 2.56 -8.70 23.32
N MET A 97 3.24 -9.75 23.81
CA MET A 97 3.98 -10.71 23.00
C MET A 97 3.06 -11.42 22.00
N LYS A 98 1.89 -11.89 22.45
CA LYS A 98 0.90 -12.61 21.63
C LYS A 98 0.24 -11.71 20.58
N ILE A 99 -0.13 -10.47 20.95
CA ILE A 99 -0.82 -9.52 20.06
C ILE A 99 0.12 -9.00 18.97
N THR A 100 1.36 -8.66 19.32
CA THR A 100 2.32 -8.05 18.38
C THR A 100 3.24 -9.04 17.69
N HIS A 101 3.14 -10.33 18.03
CA HIS A 101 4.05 -11.38 17.56
C HIS A 101 5.54 -11.02 17.75
N THR A 102 5.86 -10.34 18.86
CA THR A 102 7.23 -9.97 19.22
C THR A 102 7.79 -10.87 20.32
N THR A 103 9.04 -10.67 20.73
CA THR A 103 9.64 -11.39 21.86
C THR A 103 9.47 -10.63 23.18
N LYS A 104 9.42 -11.35 24.31
CA LYS A 104 9.29 -10.75 25.66
C LYS A 104 10.33 -9.68 26.01
N HIS A 105 11.56 -9.78 25.49
CA HIS A 105 12.68 -8.85 25.79
C HIS A 105 12.50 -7.42 25.28
N ARG A 106 11.51 -7.18 24.41
CA ARG A 106 11.12 -5.84 23.96
C ARG A 106 10.33 -5.09 25.04
N TRP A 107 9.63 -5.82 25.91
CA TRP A 107 8.69 -5.30 26.89
C TRP A 107 9.28 -5.19 28.31
N PHE A 108 10.58 -5.43 28.45
CA PHE A 108 11.32 -5.09 29.67
C PHE A 108 11.81 -3.64 29.59
N PRO A 109 11.68 -2.85 30.67
CA PRO A 109 12.13 -1.46 30.66
C PRO A 109 13.64 -1.40 30.42
N ARG A 110 14.07 -0.61 29.43
CA ARG A 110 15.50 -0.38 29.16
C ARG A 110 15.92 0.95 29.76
N SER A 111 17.12 1.00 30.34
CA SER A 111 17.70 2.23 30.88
C SER A 111 17.79 3.35 29.84
N ARG A 112 18.09 2.99 28.58
CA ARG A 112 18.19 3.92 27.44
C ARG A 112 16.88 4.62 27.10
N ASP A 113 15.73 3.98 27.30
CA ASP A 113 14.43 4.54 26.92
C ASP A 113 14.06 5.75 27.80
N LYS A 114 14.60 5.81 29.02
CA LYS A 114 14.50 6.99 29.91
C LYS A 114 15.19 8.23 29.33
N TYR A 115 16.16 8.04 28.45
CA TYR A 115 17.00 9.08 27.86
C TYR A 115 16.79 9.17 26.35
N ALA A 116 15.58 8.92 25.88
CA ALA A 116 15.25 9.00 24.46
C ALA A 116 15.76 10.31 23.85
N LYS A 117 16.60 10.20 22.82
CA LYS A 117 17.19 11.35 22.15
C LYS A 117 16.08 12.14 21.45
N LYS A 118 16.05 13.45 21.65
CA LYS A 118 15.19 14.36 20.88
C LYS A 118 15.82 14.61 19.51
N THR A 119 15.84 13.58 18.66
CA THR A 119 16.31 13.72 17.28
C THR A 119 15.30 14.55 16.49
N PRO A 120 15.72 15.62 15.79
CA PRO A 120 14.82 16.34 14.89
C PRO A 120 14.31 15.38 13.81
N ARG A 121 13.05 15.58 13.38
CA ARG A 121 12.48 14.80 12.28
C ARG A 121 13.16 15.23 10.97
N ASP A 122 13.49 14.26 10.13
CA ASP A 122 14.20 14.47 8.85
C ASP A 122 13.39 15.32 7.86
N ARG A 123 12.05 15.18 7.87
CA ARG A 123 11.14 15.99 7.07
C ARG A 123 10.47 17.03 7.95
N GLU A 124 10.87 18.30 7.79
CA GLU A 124 10.40 19.41 8.63
C GLU A 124 8.92 19.75 8.41
N TYR A 125 8.40 19.50 7.19
CA TYR A 125 7.04 19.88 6.76
C TYR A 125 6.04 18.71 6.65
N LEU A 126 6.40 17.52 7.16
CA LEU A 126 5.52 16.37 7.34
C LEU A 126 5.28 16.09 8.82
#